data_AF-A0ABD1VVN8-F1
#
_entry.id   AF-A0ABD1VVN8-F1
#
_cell.length_a   1.000
_cell.length_b   1.000
_cell.length_c   1.000
_cell.angle_alpha   90.00
_cell.angle_beta   90.00
_cell.angle_gamma   90.00
#
_symmetry.space_group_name_H-M   'P 1'
#
loop_
_entity.id
_entity.type
_entity.pdbx_description
1 polymer ?
#
loop_
_entity_poly.entity_id
_entity_poly.type
_entity_poly.pdbx_seq_one_letter_code
_entity_poly.pdbx_strand_id
1 'polypeptide(L)'
;MGHSAAVWDHRAAIEVTKDWNGIDQVVLRNPHGASARVSLHGGQVISWRNDLGEELLFSSSKAIFKSPKAMRGGISICFPQFGNCGSLEQQGFARNKIWTTEDDAPPLHPNDIRGKSFIDLLLKPAEEETKCWPHGFELRLRVSLASDGNLAFISRVRNINGKPFSFSFGYRTYLSISDISEVRLEGLETLDYLDNLCQRERFTEQGDALTFESEVDRIYLSSPNCIAVLDHERKRTYVIRKEGLPDVVVWNPWEKKSKSMADFGDEEYKQMLCVDGAAVEKPITLKPGEEWTGRLELAAVPSSFCSDYFDPQLKKSFNGIVKPMVFGVMAAISEEISSFLR
;
A
#
# COMPACT_ATOMS: atom_id res chain seq x y z
N MET A 1 6.24 37.84 22.14
CA MET A 1 7.51 37.10 22.10
C MET A 1 7.34 35.99 21.09
N GLY A 2 8.12 35.99 20.01
CA GLY A 2 7.94 35.06 18.90
C GLY A 2 8.32 33.64 19.30
N HIS A 3 7.38 32.71 19.20
CA HIS A 3 7.70 31.29 19.21
C HIS A 3 8.43 30.98 17.91
N SER A 4 9.76 30.91 17.98
CA SER A 4 10.57 30.28 16.94
C SER A 4 10.20 28.80 16.95
N ALA A 5 9.34 28.39 16.02
CA ALA A 5 9.20 26.98 15.69
C ALA A 5 10.57 26.52 15.21
N ALA A 6 11.18 25.57 15.92
CA ALA A 6 12.43 24.97 15.50
C ALA A 6 12.25 24.45 14.07
N VAL A 7 12.99 25.03 13.13
CA VAL A 7 13.04 24.56 11.75
C VAL A 7 13.72 23.19 11.80
N TRP A 8 12.92 22.13 11.69
CA TRP A 8 13.42 20.76 11.67
C TRP A 8 14.34 20.57 10.46
N ASP A 9 15.56 20.10 10.70
CA ASP A 9 16.51 19.83 9.63
C ASP A 9 16.13 18.55 8.89
N HIS A 10 15.58 18.71 7.69
CA HIS A 10 15.19 17.61 6.82
C HIS A 10 16.36 16.68 6.45
N ARG A 11 17.62 17.13 6.52
CA ARG A 11 18.79 16.26 6.27
C ARG A 11 19.10 15.31 7.43
N ALA A 12 18.78 15.67 8.68
CA ALA A 12 18.91 14.77 9.82
C ALA A 12 17.85 13.66 9.83
N ALA A 13 16.86 13.75 8.94
CA ALA A 13 15.72 12.86 8.85
C ALA A 13 15.88 11.73 7.81
N ILE A 14 17.01 11.70 7.11
CA ILE A 14 17.33 10.72 6.07
C ILE A 14 18.68 10.08 6.37
N GLU A 15 18.69 8.75 6.53
CA GLU A 15 19.89 7.97 6.83
C GLU A 15 20.09 6.92 5.73
N VAL A 16 21.28 6.88 5.11
CA VAL A 16 21.63 5.84 4.13
C VAL A 16 22.40 4.73 4.84
N THR A 17 21.86 3.52 4.78
CA THR A 17 22.43 2.29 5.32
C THR A 17 22.64 1.28 4.21
N LYS A 18 23.43 0.23 4.45
CA LYS A 18 23.56 -0.90 3.53
C LYS A 18 22.98 -2.15 4.16
N ASP A 19 22.32 -2.98 3.36
CA ASP A 19 21.93 -4.33 3.77
C ASP A 19 23.15 -5.28 3.80
N TRP A 20 22.91 -6.53 4.20
CA TRP A 20 23.97 -7.55 4.26
C TRP A 20 24.53 -7.96 2.89
N ASN A 21 23.86 -7.60 1.79
CA ASN A 21 24.35 -7.75 0.42
C ASN A 21 25.04 -6.48 -0.11
N GLY A 22 25.16 -5.43 0.70
CA GLY A 22 25.75 -4.15 0.31
C GLY A 22 24.82 -3.23 -0.49
N ILE A 23 23.53 -3.57 -0.61
CA ILE A 23 22.51 -2.76 -1.30
C ILE A 23 22.14 -1.58 -0.40
N ASP A 24 22.14 -0.39 -0.97
CA ASP A 24 21.76 0.81 -0.23
C ASP A 24 20.27 0.80 0.13
N GLN A 25 20.00 1.26 1.35
CA GLN A 25 18.67 1.43 1.92
C GLN A 25 18.61 2.81 2.57
N VAL A 26 17.50 3.50 2.36
CA VAL A 26 17.29 4.83 2.92
C VAL A 26 16.22 4.77 4.00
N VAL A 27 16.57 5.23 5.19
CA VAL A 27 15.66 5.35 6.32
C VAL A 27 15.17 6.79 6.40
N LEU A 28 13.88 6.97 6.20
CA LEU A 28 13.15 8.20 6.46
C LEU A 28 12.70 8.19 7.92
N ARG A 29 12.90 9.30 8.64
CA ARG A 29 12.41 9.49 10.01
C ARG A 29 11.56 10.75 10.07
N ASN A 30 10.59 10.78 10.96
CA ASN A 30 9.84 12.00 11.26
C ASN A 30 10.19 12.51 12.68
N PRO A 31 9.82 13.76 13.03
CA PRO A 31 10.12 14.34 14.34
C PRO A 31 9.47 13.61 15.53
N HIS A 32 8.45 12.80 15.28
CA HIS A 32 7.66 12.10 16.31
C HIS A 32 8.10 10.65 16.52
N GLY A 33 9.14 10.18 15.82
CA GLY A 33 9.71 8.84 15.99
C GLY A 33 9.25 7.79 14.98
N ALA A 34 8.27 8.11 14.13
CA ALA A 34 7.89 7.24 13.02
C ALA A 34 9.05 7.10 12.03
N SER A 35 9.13 5.96 11.36
CA SER A 35 10.19 5.71 10.36
C SER A 35 9.71 4.85 9.21
N ALA A 36 10.35 4.98 8.06
CA ALA A 36 10.15 4.12 6.90
C ALA A 36 11.51 3.77 6.29
N ARG A 37 11.69 2.53 5.84
CA ARG A 37 12.93 2.08 5.20
C ARG A 37 12.66 1.70 3.75
N VAL A 38 13.39 2.33 2.83
CA VAL A 38 13.28 2.14 1.39
C VAL A 38 14.54 1.45 0.87
N SER A 39 14.41 0.30 0.24
CA SER A 39 15.49 -0.40 -0.45
C SER A 39 15.66 0.15 -1.86
N LEU A 40 16.89 0.48 -2.27
CA LEU A 40 17.15 0.85 -3.67
C LEU A 40 16.91 -0.34 -4.61
N HIS A 41 17.04 -1.58 -4.12
CA HIS A 41 16.54 -2.74 -4.86
C HIS A 41 15.02 -2.76 -4.86
N GLY A 42 14.44 -2.61 -6.05
CA GLY A 42 13.02 -2.56 -6.34
C GLY A 42 12.33 -1.24 -6.05
N GLY A 43 13.05 -0.23 -5.54
CA GLY A 43 12.42 0.97 -4.98
C GLY A 43 11.42 0.61 -3.87
N GLN A 44 11.68 -0.49 -3.17
CA GLN A 44 10.72 -1.19 -2.33
C GLN A 44 10.76 -0.63 -0.91
N VAL A 45 9.62 -0.23 -0.35
CA VAL A 45 9.54 0.06 1.08
C VAL A 45 9.49 -1.26 1.83
N ILE A 46 10.44 -1.51 2.71
CA ILE A 46 10.58 -2.79 3.42
C ILE A 46 10.19 -2.73 4.89
N SER A 47 10.00 -1.53 5.44
CA SER A 47 9.54 -1.30 6.81
C SER A 47 8.86 0.06 6.91
N TRP A 48 7.80 0.14 7.69
CA TRP A 48 7.10 1.37 8.08
C TRP A 48 6.64 1.21 9.52
N ARG A 49 7.14 2.09 10.39
CA ARG A 49 6.87 2.07 11.82
C ARG A 49 6.20 3.35 12.27
N ASN A 50 5.21 3.21 13.15
CA ASN A 50 4.60 4.36 13.82
C ASN A 50 5.55 4.97 14.86
N ASP A 51 5.09 6.04 15.50
CA ASP A 51 5.76 6.76 16.59
C ASP A 51 6.03 5.88 17.83
N LEU A 52 5.24 4.83 18.03
CA LEU A 52 5.45 3.82 19.08
C LEU A 52 6.45 2.72 18.68
N GLY A 53 6.97 2.75 17.45
CA GLY A 53 7.92 1.76 16.92
C GLY A 53 7.29 0.45 16.45
N GLU A 54 5.96 0.35 16.43
CA GLU A 54 5.21 -0.80 15.91
C GLU A 54 5.39 -0.91 14.40
N GLU A 55 5.65 -2.13 13.90
CA GLU A 55 5.75 -2.40 12.47
C GLU A 55 4.37 -2.51 11.82
N LEU A 56 4.14 -1.73 10.76
CA LEU A 56 2.87 -1.62 10.05
C LEU A 56 2.85 -2.45 8.76
N LEU A 57 4.02 -2.88 8.27
CA LEU A 57 4.14 -3.70 7.07
C LEU A 57 4.56 -5.12 7.42
N PHE A 58 3.92 -6.09 6.80
CA PHE A 58 4.33 -7.48 6.91
C PHE A 58 5.56 -7.73 6.04
N SER A 59 6.53 -8.48 6.59
CA SER A 59 7.64 -9.08 5.86
C SER A 59 7.80 -10.53 6.27
N SER A 60 7.95 -11.41 5.29
CA SER A 60 8.13 -12.85 5.53
C SER A 60 9.46 -13.10 6.25
N SER A 61 9.45 -13.97 7.25
CA SER A 61 10.65 -14.43 7.94
C SER A 61 11.53 -15.32 7.04
N LYS A 62 10.95 -15.87 5.96
CA LYS A 62 11.65 -16.64 4.92
C LYS A 62 11.97 -15.78 3.69
N ALA A 63 11.77 -14.46 3.75
CA ALA A 63 12.04 -13.59 2.62
C ALA A 63 13.49 -13.72 2.15
N ILE A 64 13.66 -13.96 0.85
CA ILE A 64 14.98 -14.09 0.24
C ILE A 64 15.45 -12.71 -0.17
N PHE A 65 16.37 -12.14 0.61
CA PHE A 65 17.05 -10.89 0.28
C PHE A 65 18.20 -11.17 -0.66
N LYS A 66 17.92 -11.62 -1.90
CA LYS A 66 18.99 -11.89 -2.88
C LYS A 66 18.55 -11.42 -4.26
N SER A 67 19.31 -10.48 -4.81
CA SER A 67 19.18 -10.05 -6.20
C SER A 67 19.23 -11.28 -7.14
N PRO A 68 18.35 -11.37 -8.15
CA PRO A 68 17.45 -10.32 -8.65
C PRO A 68 16.02 -10.38 -8.09
N LYS A 69 15.71 -11.24 -7.11
CA LYS A 69 14.32 -11.44 -6.67
C LYS A 69 13.92 -10.38 -5.64
N ALA A 70 12.80 -9.71 -5.90
CA ALA A 70 12.16 -8.82 -4.92
C ALA A 70 11.89 -9.52 -3.58
N MET A 71 11.99 -8.76 -2.49
CA MET A 71 11.73 -9.26 -1.14
C MET A 71 10.25 -9.55 -0.95
N ARG A 72 9.91 -10.65 -0.26
CA ARG A 72 8.54 -10.99 0.12
C ARG A 72 8.07 -10.15 1.31
N GLY A 73 7.35 -9.07 1.03
CA GLY A 73 6.79 -8.18 2.05
C GLY A 73 6.89 -6.70 1.68
N GLY A 74 6.55 -5.83 2.63
CA GLY A 74 6.64 -4.39 2.43
C GLY A 74 5.71 -3.88 1.32
N ILE A 75 6.19 -2.92 0.55
CA ILE A 75 5.47 -2.31 -0.58
C ILE A 75 6.36 -2.34 -1.82
N SER A 76 6.03 -3.22 -2.76
CA SER A 76 6.78 -3.39 -4.02
C SER A 76 6.06 -2.74 -5.21
N ILE A 77 6.86 -2.28 -6.18
CA ILE A 77 6.34 -1.63 -7.39
C ILE A 77 6.14 -2.67 -8.49
N CYS A 78 4.90 -2.88 -8.90
CA CYS A 78 4.55 -3.71 -10.05
C CYS A 78 4.49 -2.83 -11.30
N PHE A 79 5.47 -2.95 -12.18
CA PHE A 79 5.54 -2.21 -13.45
C PHE A 79 6.46 -2.94 -14.43
N PRO A 80 6.15 -2.95 -15.74
CA PRO A 80 4.97 -2.40 -16.41
C PRO A 80 3.80 -3.39 -16.50
N GLN A 81 3.86 -4.48 -15.73
CA GLN A 81 2.85 -5.52 -15.67
C GLN A 81 2.45 -5.79 -14.22
N PHE A 82 1.15 -5.86 -13.94
CA PHE A 82 0.64 -6.43 -12.71
C PHE A 82 0.28 -7.90 -12.93
N GLY A 83 0.61 -8.75 -11.95
CA GLY A 83 0.33 -10.18 -12.01
C GLY A 83 0.93 -10.84 -13.26
N ASN A 84 0.18 -11.79 -13.84
CA ASN A 84 0.53 -12.49 -15.08
C ASN A 84 -0.36 -12.03 -16.25
N CYS A 85 -0.76 -10.75 -16.26
CA CYS A 85 -1.73 -10.21 -17.22
C CYS A 85 -1.13 -9.93 -18.62
N GLY A 86 0.10 -10.34 -18.90
CA GLY A 86 0.77 -10.14 -20.19
C GLY A 86 1.99 -11.06 -20.34
N SER A 87 2.86 -10.75 -21.32
CA SER A 87 4.00 -11.60 -21.69
C SER A 87 5.27 -11.37 -20.87
N LEU A 88 5.24 -10.42 -19.93
CA LEU A 88 6.40 -10.10 -19.09
C LEU A 88 6.44 -11.00 -17.86
N GLU A 89 7.56 -10.94 -17.14
CA GLU A 89 7.67 -11.62 -15.86
C GLU A 89 6.55 -11.20 -14.89
N GLN A 90 6.18 -12.11 -13.99
CA GLN A 90 5.08 -11.88 -13.05
C GLN A 90 5.36 -10.63 -12.20
N GLN A 91 4.40 -9.70 -12.15
CA GLN A 91 4.50 -8.37 -11.52
C GLN A 91 5.50 -7.41 -12.19
N GLY A 92 5.95 -7.71 -13.40
CA GLY A 92 6.91 -6.88 -14.13
C GLY A 92 8.29 -6.85 -13.47
N PHE A 93 9.14 -5.94 -13.97
CA PHE A 93 10.56 -5.92 -13.65
C PHE A 93 10.99 -4.84 -12.68
N ALA A 94 10.18 -3.80 -12.44
CA ALA A 94 10.59 -2.66 -11.62
C ALA A 94 11.07 -3.06 -10.21
N ARG A 95 10.42 -4.04 -9.60
CA ARG A 95 10.76 -4.59 -8.27
C ARG A 95 12.07 -5.40 -8.21
N ASN A 96 12.62 -5.81 -9.35
CA ASN A 96 13.80 -6.67 -9.45
C ASN A 96 15.07 -5.87 -9.84
N LYS A 97 14.98 -4.54 -9.91
CA LYS A 97 16.03 -3.66 -10.42
C LYS A 97 16.58 -2.74 -9.34
N ILE A 98 17.80 -2.26 -9.52
CA ILE A 98 18.38 -1.23 -8.65
C ILE A 98 17.93 0.13 -9.16
N TRP A 99 17.28 0.89 -8.29
CA TRP A 99 16.87 2.27 -8.52
C TRP A 99 17.99 3.20 -8.09
N THR A 100 18.02 4.39 -8.70
CA THR A 100 18.99 5.44 -8.37
C THR A 100 18.31 6.57 -7.62
N THR A 101 18.99 7.17 -6.65
CA THR A 101 18.49 8.36 -5.96
C THR A 101 18.61 9.60 -6.85
N GLU A 102 17.59 10.46 -6.89
CA GLU A 102 17.56 11.68 -7.69
C GLU A 102 17.51 12.90 -6.75
N ASP A 103 18.65 13.57 -6.54
CA ASP A 103 18.73 14.73 -5.62
C ASP A 103 17.99 15.97 -6.17
N ASP A 104 17.97 16.12 -7.49
CA ASP A 104 17.37 17.26 -8.21
C ASP A 104 16.10 16.84 -8.98
N ALA A 105 15.23 16.07 -8.33
CA ALA A 105 13.98 15.62 -8.95
C ALA A 105 13.07 16.81 -9.32
N PRO A 106 12.33 16.75 -10.45
CA PRO A 106 11.42 17.82 -10.85
C PRO A 106 10.40 18.11 -9.74
N PRO A 107 10.22 19.39 -9.36
CA PRO A 107 9.44 19.78 -8.19
C PRO A 107 8.00 19.27 -8.30
N LEU A 108 7.51 18.71 -7.19
CA LEU A 108 6.10 18.37 -7.02
C LEU A 108 5.34 19.58 -6.47
N HIS A 109 4.01 19.47 -6.41
CA HIS A 109 3.17 20.56 -5.90
C HIS A 109 3.59 20.92 -4.46
N PRO A 110 3.61 22.20 -4.04
CA PRO A 110 4.15 22.60 -2.72
C PRO A 110 3.51 21.90 -1.52
N ASN A 111 2.24 21.47 -1.64
CA ASN A 111 1.55 20.68 -0.61
C ASN A 111 2.10 19.25 -0.46
N ASP A 112 2.80 18.72 -1.45
CA ASP A 112 3.43 17.40 -1.41
C ASP A 112 4.71 17.38 -0.54
N ILE A 113 5.25 18.56 -0.19
CA ILE A 113 6.60 18.70 0.41
C ILE A 113 6.56 19.13 1.89
N ARG A 114 5.56 19.90 2.34
CA ARG A 114 5.61 20.50 3.68
C ARG A 114 5.59 19.45 4.81
N GLY A 115 6.65 19.49 5.63
CA GLY A 115 6.75 18.68 6.86
C GLY A 115 7.04 17.20 6.64
N LYS A 116 7.43 16.79 5.42
CA LYS A 116 7.70 15.39 5.08
C LYS A 116 9.20 15.15 4.86
N SER A 117 9.70 14.04 5.37
CA SER A 117 10.99 13.47 4.96
C SER A 117 10.73 12.64 3.71
N PHE A 118 11.49 12.81 2.64
CA PHE A 118 11.23 12.11 1.39
C PHE A 118 12.51 11.69 0.67
N ILE A 119 12.36 10.73 -0.22
CA ILE A 119 13.37 10.32 -1.19
C ILE A 119 12.76 10.21 -2.57
N ASP A 120 13.47 10.71 -3.57
CA ASP A 120 13.17 10.50 -4.98
C ASP A 120 14.08 9.43 -5.57
N LEU A 121 13.45 8.49 -6.26
CA LEU A 121 14.09 7.38 -6.94
C LEU A 121 13.74 7.43 -8.42
N LEU A 122 14.69 7.03 -9.26
CA LEU A 122 14.54 6.93 -10.70
C LEU A 122 14.95 5.53 -11.16
N LEU A 123 14.04 4.89 -11.89
CA LEU A 123 14.30 3.69 -12.68
C LEU A 123 14.46 4.10 -14.15
N LYS A 124 15.64 3.86 -14.71
CA LYS A 124 15.94 4.01 -16.13
C LYS A 124 15.93 2.65 -16.82
N PRO A 125 15.50 2.58 -18.09
CA PRO A 125 15.54 1.34 -18.85
C PRO A 125 16.95 0.78 -18.97
N ALA A 126 17.11 -0.50 -18.67
CA ALA A 126 18.34 -1.24 -18.94
C ALA A 126 18.36 -1.80 -20.38
N GLU A 127 19.55 -2.10 -20.92
CA GLU A 127 19.68 -2.71 -22.27
C GLU A 127 18.90 -4.04 -22.40
N GLU A 128 18.88 -4.84 -21.34
CA GLU A 128 18.14 -6.11 -21.29
C GLU A 128 16.62 -5.92 -21.37
N GLU A 129 16.09 -4.87 -20.74
CA GLU A 129 14.65 -4.55 -20.73
C GLU A 129 14.19 -4.14 -22.12
N THR A 130 15.04 -3.42 -22.86
CA THR A 130 14.76 -3.04 -24.24
C THR A 130 14.51 -4.26 -25.14
N LYS A 131 14.96 -5.46 -24.75
CA LYS A 131 14.65 -6.71 -25.48
C LYS A 131 13.26 -7.26 -25.16
N CYS A 132 12.85 -7.24 -23.89
CA CYS A 132 11.58 -7.83 -23.44
C CYS A 132 10.40 -6.84 -23.51
N TRP A 133 10.67 -5.56 -23.32
CA TRP A 133 9.72 -4.46 -23.36
C TRP A 133 10.41 -3.25 -24.04
N PRO A 134 10.38 -3.17 -25.39
CA PRO A 134 11.19 -2.24 -26.20
C PRO A 134 10.64 -0.81 -26.19
N HIS A 135 10.39 -0.26 -25.00
CA HIS A 135 9.88 1.09 -24.82
C HIS A 135 10.84 1.96 -24.03
N GLY A 136 11.09 3.17 -24.53
CA GLY A 136 11.77 4.20 -23.75
C GLY A 136 10.81 4.81 -22.73
N PHE A 137 11.13 4.69 -21.45
CA PHE A 137 10.35 5.26 -20.34
C PHE A 137 11.26 5.90 -19.29
N GLU A 138 10.69 6.76 -18.46
CA GLU A 138 11.26 7.14 -17.17
C GLU A 138 10.23 6.84 -16.09
N LEU A 139 10.59 6.02 -15.10
CA LEU A 139 9.76 5.79 -13.93
C LEU A 139 10.41 6.46 -12.71
N ARG A 140 9.79 7.53 -12.23
CA ARG A 140 10.17 8.21 -10.98
C ARG A 140 9.25 7.75 -9.86
N LEU A 141 9.81 7.59 -8.67
CA LEU A 141 9.08 7.27 -7.45
C LEU A 141 9.54 8.21 -6.34
N ARG A 142 8.61 8.95 -5.75
CA ARG A 142 8.84 9.61 -4.46
C ARG A 142 8.21 8.79 -3.36
N VAL A 143 8.98 8.49 -2.31
CA VAL A 143 8.46 7.97 -1.04
C VAL A 143 8.60 9.07 0.02
N SER A 144 7.53 9.37 0.74
CA SER A 144 7.51 10.43 1.75
C SER A 144 6.90 9.93 3.06
N LEU A 145 7.54 10.26 4.17
CA LEU A 145 7.01 10.05 5.51
C LEU A 145 6.63 11.40 6.11
N ALA A 146 5.35 11.56 6.41
CA ALA A 146 4.80 12.80 6.97
C ALA A 146 5.01 12.89 8.49
N SER A 147 4.84 14.10 9.04
CA SER A 147 4.97 14.36 10.47
C SER A 147 3.95 13.61 11.32
N ASP A 148 2.78 13.29 10.78
CA ASP A 148 1.76 12.46 11.44
C ASP A 148 2.01 10.95 11.31
N GLY A 149 3.08 10.55 10.63
CA GLY A 149 3.45 9.15 10.41
C GLY A 149 2.86 8.54 9.14
N ASN A 150 2.03 9.26 8.38
CA ASN A 150 1.49 8.75 7.12
C ASN A 150 2.59 8.54 6.09
N LEU A 151 2.49 7.44 5.36
CA LEU A 151 3.41 7.07 4.29
C LEU A 151 2.76 7.35 2.93
N ALA A 152 3.43 8.13 2.09
CA ALA A 152 2.93 8.51 0.78
C ALA A 152 3.89 8.13 -0.34
N PHE A 153 3.32 7.73 -1.47
CA PHE A 153 4.00 7.35 -2.71
C PHE A 153 3.47 8.18 -3.87
N ILE A 154 4.37 8.66 -4.71
CA ILE A 154 4.03 9.32 -5.97
C ILE A 154 4.90 8.72 -7.05
N SER A 155 4.30 7.93 -7.95
CA SER A 155 4.96 7.40 -9.13
C SER A 155 4.57 8.23 -10.35
N ARG A 156 5.58 8.55 -11.17
CA ARG A 156 5.41 9.22 -12.45
C ARG A 156 6.05 8.37 -13.54
N VAL A 157 5.26 7.97 -14.54
CA VAL A 157 5.76 7.25 -15.71
C VAL A 157 5.67 8.19 -16.90
N ARG A 158 6.81 8.50 -17.50
CA ARG A 158 6.88 9.34 -18.70
C ARG A 158 7.25 8.50 -19.91
N ASN A 159 6.53 8.71 -21.01
CA ASN A 159 6.90 8.14 -22.30
C ASN A 159 7.97 9.01 -22.98
N ILE A 160 9.22 8.52 -22.98
CA ILE A 160 10.34 9.16 -23.69
C ILE A 160 10.64 8.48 -25.04
N ASN A 161 9.81 7.52 -25.45
CA ASN A 161 9.89 6.87 -26.73
C ASN A 161 9.24 7.73 -27.84
N GLY A 162 9.55 7.41 -29.10
CA GLY A 162 8.90 8.01 -30.27
C GLY A 162 7.53 7.41 -30.61
N LYS A 163 7.03 6.45 -29.82
CA LYS A 163 5.77 5.73 -30.07
C LYS A 163 4.96 5.58 -28.77
N PRO A 164 3.62 5.47 -28.86
CA PRO A 164 2.81 5.17 -27.69
C PRO A 164 3.14 3.78 -27.11
N PHE A 165 2.95 3.62 -25.82
CA PHE A 165 2.99 2.31 -25.15
C PHE A 165 1.94 2.23 -24.04
N SER A 166 1.60 1.00 -23.66
CA SER A 166 0.66 0.72 -22.59
C SER A 166 1.33 -0.09 -21.48
N PHE A 167 0.88 0.11 -20.25
CA PHE A 167 1.36 -0.60 -19.07
C PHE A 167 0.24 -0.76 -18.03
N SER A 168 0.43 -1.69 -17.11
CA SER A 168 -0.29 -1.74 -15.83
C SER A 168 0.65 -1.39 -14.69
N PHE A 169 0.08 -0.95 -13.58
CA PHE A 169 0.83 -0.48 -12.42
C PHE A 169 0.18 -0.96 -11.13
N GLY A 170 0.96 -1.23 -10.09
CA GLY A 170 0.42 -1.45 -8.76
C GLY A 170 1.44 -1.25 -7.64
N TYR A 171 0.95 -0.74 -6.50
CA TYR A 171 1.69 -0.72 -5.24
C TYR A 171 1.30 -1.94 -4.42
N ARG A 172 2.08 -3.01 -4.54
CA ARG A 172 1.81 -4.29 -3.87
C ARG A 172 2.13 -4.18 -2.39
N THR A 173 1.11 -3.98 -1.56
CA THR A 173 1.23 -3.50 -0.17
C THR A 173 0.86 -4.59 0.82
N TYR A 174 1.85 -5.10 1.54
CA TYR A 174 1.70 -6.13 2.57
C TYR A 174 1.46 -5.48 3.94
N LEU A 175 0.21 -5.37 4.38
CA LEU A 175 -0.12 -4.82 5.69
C LEU A 175 0.14 -5.86 6.80
N SER A 176 0.75 -5.44 7.90
CA SER A 176 0.84 -6.26 9.11
C SER A 176 -0.47 -6.19 9.87
N ILE A 177 -1.11 -7.32 10.09
CA ILE A 177 -2.37 -7.44 10.83
C ILE A 177 -2.18 -8.38 12.03
N SER A 178 -3.15 -8.39 12.95
CA SER A 178 -3.13 -9.28 14.11
C SER A 178 -3.37 -10.74 13.73
N ASP A 179 -4.54 -11.02 13.17
CA ASP A 179 -5.00 -12.29 12.62
C ASP A 179 -5.99 -11.98 11.49
N ILE A 180 -5.89 -12.70 10.38
CA ILE A 180 -6.75 -12.55 9.20
C ILE A 180 -8.23 -12.78 9.52
N SER A 181 -8.57 -13.55 10.56
CA SER A 181 -9.95 -13.71 11.02
C SER A 181 -10.51 -12.49 11.75
N GLU A 182 -9.66 -11.64 12.30
CA GLU A 182 -10.02 -10.43 13.05
C GLU A 182 -9.99 -9.16 12.17
N VAL A 183 -9.80 -9.35 10.86
CA VAL A 183 -9.72 -8.26 9.89
C VAL A 183 -10.95 -8.22 9.01
N ARG A 184 -11.45 -7.01 8.79
CA ARG A 184 -12.42 -6.72 7.74
C ARG A 184 -11.94 -5.56 6.86
N LEU A 185 -12.30 -5.63 5.59
CA LEU A 185 -12.00 -4.58 4.63
C LEU A 185 -13.29 -3.91 4.16
N GLU A 186 -13.31 -2.58 4.23
CA GLU A 186 -14.45 -1.73 3.90
C GLU A 186 -14.11 -0.78 2.73
N GLY A 187 -15.12 -0.42 1.93
CA GLY A 187 -15.02 0.45 0.75
C GLY A 187 -15.02 -0.28 -0.59
N LEU A 188 -15.21 -1.60 -0.60
CA LEU A 188 -15.30 -2.44 -1.81
C LEU A 188 -16.66 -3.13 -1.96
N GLU A 189 -17.63 -2.77 -1.13
CA GLU A 189 -18.98 -3.30 -1.15
C GLU A 189 -19.64 -3.01 -2.51
N THR A 190 -20.44 -3.94 -3.02
CA THR A 190 -21.20 -3.80 -4.28
C THR A 190 -20.36 -3.61 -5.55
N LEU A 191 -19.03 -3.67 -5.46
CA LEU A 191 -18.16 -3.53 -6.61
C LEU A 191 -18.04 -4.84 -7.39
N ASP A 192 -17.86 -4.69 -8.69
CA ASP A 192 -17.39 -5.79 -9.53
C ASP A 192 -15.94 -6.12 -9.20
N TYR A 193 -15.61 -7.41 -9.17
CA TYR A 193 -14.24 -7.90 -9.10
C TYR A 193 -13.97 -9.02 -10.10
N LEU A 194 -12.70 -9.17 -10.48
CA LEU A 194 -12.20 -10.33 -11.20
C LEU A 194 -11.52 -11.27 -10.21
N ASP A 195 -11.91 -12.53 -10.20
CA ASP A 195 -11.31 -13.53 -9.31
C ASP A 195 -10.21 -14.32 -10.02
N ASN A 196 -8.96 -14.13 -9.62
CA ASN A 196 -7.82 -14.84 -10.22
C ASN A 196 -7.83 -16.35 -9.92
N LEU A 197 -8.54 -16.79 -8.86
CA LEU A 197 -8.72 -18.21 -8.56
C LEU A 197 -9.75 -18.86 -9.50
N CYS A 198 -10.65 -18.07 -10.07
CA CYS A 198 -11.66 -18.47 -11.05
C CYS A 198 -11.34 -17.95 -12.45
N GLN A 199 -10.06 -17.97 -12.86
CA GLN A 199 -9.64 -17.57 -14.22
C GLN A 199 -10.09 -16.16 -14.64
N ARG A 200 -10.13 -15.22 -13.69
CA ARG A 200 -10.61 -13.83 -13.87
C ARG A 200 -12.08 -13.75 -14.26
N GLU A 201 -12.90 -14.71 -13.86
CA GLU A 201 -14.35 -14.57 -13.92
C GLU A 201 -14.80 -13.35 -13.10
N ARG A 202 -15.81 -12.66 -13.61
CA ARG A 202 -16.33 -11.42 -13.04
C ARG A 202 -17.48 -11.72 -12.11
N PHE A 203 -17.38 -11.21 -10.88
CA PHE A 203 -18.40 -11.30 -9.85
C PHE A 203 -18.68 -9.91 -9.28
N THR A 204 -19.71 -9.80 -8.43
CA THR A 204 -20.05 -8.56 -7.71
C THR A 204 -20.09 -8.84 -6.22
N GLU A 205 -19.38 -8.04 -5.42
CA GLU A 205 -19.35 -8.17 -3.96
C GLU A 205 -20.73 -7.91 -3.35
N GLN A 206 -21.17 -8.77 -2.43
CA GLN A 206 -22.52 -8.71 -1.84
C GLN A 206 -22.51 -8.45 -0.32
N GLY A 207 -21.35 -8.48 0.33
CA GLY A 207 -21.23 -8.21 1.77
C GLY A 207 -21.13 -6.73 2.13
N ASP A 208 -21.54 -6.38 3.35
CA ASP A 208 -21.36 -5.04 3.94
C ASP A 208 -19.89 -4.72 4.26
N ALA A 209 -19.05 -5.76 4.35
CA ALA A 209 -17.60 -5.68 4.45
C ALA A 209 -16.99 -7.01 3.98
N LEU A 210 -15.78 -6.97 3.44
CA LEU A 210 -15.04 -8.17 3.07
C LEU A 210 -14.38 -8.79 4.32
N THR A 211 -14.67 -10.07 4.54
CA THR A 211 -14.03 -10.93 5.55
C THR A 211 -13.34 -12.11 4.86
N PHE A 212 -12.46 -12.81 5.58
CA PHE A 212 -11.53 -13.76 4.98
C PHE A 212 -11.65 -15.14 5.63
N GLU A 213 -12.23 -16.09 4.90
CA GLU A 213 -12.39 -17.49 5.35
C GLU A 213 -11.64 -18.49 4.44
N SER A 214 -10.99 -18.00 3.38
CA SER A 214 -10.28 -18.80 2.39
C SER A 214 -9.21 -17.99 1.66
N GLU A 215 -8.51 -18.64 0.72
CA GLU A 215 -7.65 -17.94 -0.24
C GLU A 215 -8.46 -16.90 -1.01
N VAL A 216 -7.87 -15.70 -1.15
CA VAL A 216 -8.44 -14.59 -1.92
C VAL A 216 -7.35 -14.06 -2.85
N ASP A 217 -7.70 -13.89 -4.12
CA ASP A 217 -6.87 -13.20 -5.12
C ASP A 217 -7.80 -12.45 -6.08
N ARG A 218 -8.25 -11.26 -5.68
CA ARG A 218 -9.33 -10.52 -6.35
C ARG A 218 -8.89 -9.13 -6.78
N ILE A 219 -9.34 -8.71 -7.96
CA ILE A 219 -9.12 -7.37 -8.51
C ILE A 219 -10.46 -6.64 -8.53
N TYR A 220 -10.70 -5.77 -7.57
CA TYR A 220 -11.89 -4.91 -7.49
C TYR A 220 -11.76 -3.73 -8.44
N LEU A 221 -12.76 -3.53 -9.29
CA LEU A 221 -12.71 -2.65 -10.45
C LEU A 221 -13.31 -1.29 -10.15
N SER A 222 -12.70 -0.22 -10.65
CA SER A 222 -13.24 1.16 -10.52
C SER A 222 -13.62 1.53 -9.09
N SER A 223 -12.79 1.10 -8.15
CA SER A 223 -12.98 1.27 -6.72
C SER A 223 -12.89 2.73 -6.26
N PRO A 224 -13.55 3.09 -5.14
CA PRO A 224 -13.40 4.39 -4.49
C PRO A 224 -11.93 4.75 -4.20
N ASN A 225 -11.66 6.03 -4.04
CA ASN A 225 -10.30 6.51 -3.75
C ASN A 225 -9.87 6.31 -2.29
N CYS A 226 -10.74 5.78 -1.42
CA CYS A 226 -10.46 5.55 0.00
C CYS A 226 -10.98 4.18 0.41
N ILE A 227 -10.11 3.33 0.94
CA ILE A 227 -10.40 1.98 1.43
C ILE A 227 -9.92 1.89 2.89
N ALA A 228 -10.61 1.10 3.70
CA ALA A 228 -10.24 0.89 5.10
C ALA A 228 -10.04 -0.59 5.42
N VAL A 229 -8.97 -0.91 6.15
CA VAL A 229 -8.72 -2.25 6.71
C VAL A 229 -8.76 -2.13 8.21
N LEU A 230 -9.80 -2.71 8.83
CA LEU A 230 -10.01 -2.67 10.26
C LEU A 230 -9.46 -3.94 10.88
N ASP A 231 -8.53 -3.77 11.82
CA ASP A 231 -7.92 -4.82 12.63
C ASP A 231 -8.48 -4.68 14.05
N HIS A 232 -9.47 -5.52 14.38
CA HIS A 232 -10.24 -5.38 15.62
C HIS A 232 -9.41 -5.67 16.86
N GLU A 233 -8.53 -6.67 16.80
CA GLU A 233 -7.70 -7.08 17.93
C GLU A 233 -6.66 -6.00 18.28
N ARG A 234 -6.00 -5.39 17.28
CA ARG A 234 -5.08 -4.26 17.50
C ARG A 234 -5.79 -2.91 17.64
N LYS A 235 -7.12 -2.86 17.49
CA LYS A 235 -7.94 -1.63 17.57
C LYS A 235 -7.42 -0.53 16.64
N ARG A 236 -6.99 -0.93 15.45
CA ARG A 236 -6.37 -0.07 14.45
C ARG A 236 -7.09 -0.18 13.12
N THR A 237 -7.08 0.90 12.36
CA THR A 237 -7.53 0.93 10.98
C THR A 237 -6.42 1.45 10.08
N TYR A 238 -6.09 0.68 9.03
CA TYR A 238 -5.33 1.22 7.92
C TYR A 238 -6.28 1.96 6.98
N VAL A 239 -5.96 3.21 6.67
CA VAL A 239 -6.68 4.01 5.68
C VAL A 239 -5.79 4.14 4.45
N ILE A 240 -6.30 3.69 3.31
CA ILE A 240 -5.60 3.65 2.03
C ILE A 240 -6.28 4.66 1.12
N ARG A 241 -5.56 5.72 0.74
CA ARG A 241 -6.03 6.68 -0.26
C ARG A 241 -5.26 6.53 -1.55
N LYS A 242 -5.96 6.61 -2.67
CA LYS A 242 -5.38 6.40 -3.99
C LYS A 242 -5.89 7.41 -5.02
N GLU A 243 -5.00 7.79 -5.94
CA GLU A 243 -5.31 8.65 -7.09
C GLU A 243 -4.56 8.13 -8.32
N GLY A 244 -5.18 8.16 -9.49
CA GLY A 244 -4.61 7.59 -10.73
C GLY A 244 -4.55 6.05 -10.75
N LEU A 245 -5.12 5.40 -9.72
CA LEU A 245 -5.15 3.95 -9.49
C LEU A 245 -6.62 3.51 -9.37
N PRO A 246 -7.30 3.13 -10.46
CA PRO A 246 -8.73 2.83 -10.45
C PRO A 246 -9.08 1.53 -9.73
N ASP A 247 -8.15 0.59 -9.61
CA ASP A 247 -8.42 -0.78 -9.15
C ASP A 247 -7.79 -1.02 -7.77
N VAL A 248 -8.38 -1.96 -7.02
CA VAL A 248 -7.82 -2.47 -5.75
C VAL A 248 -7.63 -3.97 -5.85
N VAL A 249 -6.42 -4.43 -5.53
CA VAL A 249 -6.15 -5.88 -5.48
C VAL A 249 -6.09 -6.33 -4.04
N VAL A 250 -6.91 -7.32 -3.70
CA VAL A 250 -6.94 -7.94 -2.39
C VAL A 250 -6.38 -9.35 -2.50
N TRP A 251 -5.39 -9.66 -1.67
CA TRP A 251 -4.80 -10.99 -1.66
C TRP A 251 -4.42 -11.48 -0.27
N ASN A 252 -4.81 -12.73 0.00
CA ASN A 252 -4.29 -13.53 1.08
C ASN A 252 -4.09 -14.97 0.56
N PRO A 253 -2.88 -15.55 0.69
CA PRO A 253 -2.57 -16.86 0.11
C PRO A 253 -3.29 -18.03 0.81
N TRP A 254 -3.74 -17.84 2.05
CA TRP A 254 -4.22 -18.95 2.88
C TRP A 254 -3.21 -20.10 3.03
N GLU A 255 -3.64 -21.19 3.64
CA GLU A 255 -2.76 -22.28 4.07
C GLU A 255 -2.02 -22.97 2.90
N LYS A 256 -2.76 -23.41 1.87
CA LYS A 256 -2.20 -24.23 0.79
C LYS A 256 -1.17 -23.46 -0.05
N LYS A 257 -1.48 -22.21 -0.42
CA LYS A 257 -0.55 -21.39 -1.22
C LYS A 257 0.67 -20.99 -0.41
N SER A 258 0.51 -20.67 0.88
CA SER A 258 1.61 -20.33 1.79
C SER A 258 2.67 -21.43 1.85
N LYS A 259 2.23 -22.67 2.06
CA LYS A 259 3.11 -23.86 2.07
C LYS A 259 3.85 -24.11 0.75
N SER A 260 3.32 -23.61 -0.37
CA SER A 260 3.94 -23.76 -1.68
C SER A 260 5.00 -22.70 -2.00
N MET A 261 5.05 -21.61 -1.25
CA MET A 261 5.96 -20.49 -1.49
C MET A 261 7.23 -20.66 -0.65
N ALA A 262 8.36 -20.89 -1.31
CA ALA A 262 9.65 -21.11 -0.63
C ALA A 262 10.13 -19.87 0.17
N ASP A 263 9.71 -18.67 -0.23
CA ASP A 263 10.05 -17.38 0.38
C ASP A 263 8.98 -16.88 1.37
N PHE A 264 8.06 -17.73 1.81
CA PHE A 264 6.95 -17.40 2.70
C PHE A 264 6.77 -18.49 3.78
N GLY A 265 6.53 -18.09 5.02
CA GLY A 265 6.27 -18.99 6.13
C GLY A 265 4.87 -19.60 6.06
N ASP A 266 4.76 -20.87 6.42
CA ASP A 266 3.57 -21.70 6.20
C ASP A 266 2.31 -21.11 6.86
N GLU A 267 2.46 -20.46 8.02
CA GLU A 267 1.37 -19.87 8.82
C GLU A 267 1.33 -18.33 8.75
N GLU A 268 2.24 -17.71 7.99
CA GLU A 268 2.38 -16.24 7.96
C GLU A 268 1.20 -15.54 7.29
N TYR A 269 0.37 -16.28 6.53
CA TYR A 269 -0.84 -15.74 5.93
C TYR A 269 -1.83 -15.19 6.96
N LYS A 270 -1.76 -15.67 8.21
CA LYS A 270 -2.61 -15.18 9.30
C LYS A 270 -2.28 -13.74 9.68
N GLN A 271 -1.05 -13.29 9.48
CA GLN A 271 -0.56 -12.00 9.98
C GLN A 271 -0.40 -10.95 8.89
N MET A 272 -0.97 -11.21 7.71
CA MET A 272 -0.82 -10.35 6.54
C MET A 272 -2.11 -10.25 5.73
N LEU A 273 -2.32 -9.07 5.16
CA LEU A 273 -3.28 -8.86 4.08
C LEU A 273 -2.63 -7.96 3.05
N CYS A 274 -2.71 -8.34 1.78
CA CYS A 274 -2.35 -7.43 0.71
C CYS A 274 -3.56 -6.63 0.24
N VAL A 275 -3.41 -5.30 0.21
CA VAL A 275 -4.40 -4.37 -0.34
C VAL A 275 -3.68 -3.34 -1.20
N ASP A 276 -3.75 -3.52 -2.51
CA ASP A 276 -2.93 -2.78 -3.45
C ASP A 276 -3.73 -1.66 -4.10
N GLY A 277 -3.17 -0.45 -4.18
CA GLY A 277 -3.63 0.55 -5.13
C GLY A 277 -3.06 0.24 -6.51
N ALA A 278 -3.91 0.00 -7.51
CA ALA A 278 -3.47 -0.48 -8.81
C ALA A 278 -4.24 0.10 -10.02
N ALA A 279 -3.67 -0.09 -11.20
CA ALA A 279 -4.27 0.13 -12.52
C ALA A 279 -4.00 -1.13 -13.35
N VAL A 280 -4.96 -2.05 -13.38
CA VAL A 280 -4.78 -3.43 -13.89
C VAL A 280 -5.74 -3.72 -15.03
N GLU A 281 -7.04 -3.51 -14.83
CA GLU A 281 -8.05 -3.96 -15.79
C GLU A 281 -7.99 -3.18 -17.09
N LYS A 282 -7.79 -1.86 -16.99
CA LYS A 282 -7.58 -0.98 -18.13
C LYS A 282 -6.13 -0.51 -18.11
N PRO A 283 -5.26 -1.00 -19.01
CA PRO A 283 -3.90 -0.52 -19.11
C PRO A 283 -3.85 0.98 -19.38
N ILE A 284 -2.91 1.65 -18.72
CA ILE A 284 -2.60 3.05 -18.96
C ILE A 284 -1.85 3.14 -20.28
N THR A 285 -2.27 4.03 -21.18
CA THR A 285 -1.62 4.26 -22.47
C THR A 285 -1.08 5.68 -22.53
N LEU A 286 0.21 5.83 -22.84
CA LEU A 286 0.86 7.13 -22.96
C LEU A 286 1.34 7.34 -24.40
N LYS A 287 0.99 8.48 -25.01
CA LYS A 287 1.60 8.97 -26.25
C LYS A 287 3.01 9.52 -25.99
N PRO A 288 3.84 9.71 -27.04
CA PRO A 288 5.16 10.32 -26.89
C PRO A 288 5.10 11.63 -26.10
N GLY A 289 5.91 11.73 -25.05
CA GLY A 289 6.00 12.91 -24.18
C GLY A 289 4.93 13.00 -23.08
N GLU A 290 3.88 12.17 -23.11
CA GLU A 290 2.87 12.13 -22.04
C GLU A 290 3.44 11.49 -20.76
N GLU A 291 2.86 11.89 -19.62
CA GLU A 291 3.19 11.38 -18.30
C GLU A 291 1.93 10.97 -17.55
N TRP A 292 1.99 9.83 -16.88
CA TRP A 292 0.98 9.36 -15.93
C TRP A 292 1.48 9.52 -14.51
N THR A 293 0.58 9.86 -13.58
CA THR A 293 0.86 9.94 -12.15
C THR A 293 -0.07 9.01 -11.37
N GLY A 294 0.50 8.20 -10.48
CA GLY A 294 -0.24 7.39 -9.50
C GLY A 294 0.20 7.72 -8.08
N ARG A 295 -0.77 7.96 -7.20
CA ARG A 295 -0.54 8.34 -5.80
C ARG A 295 -1.16 7.32 -4.86
N LEU A 296 -0.42 6.96 -3.81
CA LEU A 296 -0.90 6.13 -2.71
C LEU A 296 -0.53 6.83 -1.40
N GLU A 297 -1.48 6.94 -0.48
CA GLU A 297 -1.24 7.37 0.89
C GLU A 297 -1.78 6.32 1.86
N LEU A 298 -0.97 5.96 2.82
CA LEU A 298 -1.27 5.00 3.87
C LEU A 298 -1.21 5.71 5.22
N ALA A 299 -2.27 5.55 6.00
CA ALA A 299 -2.32 5.99 7.39
C ALA A 299 -2.71 4.81 8.28
N ALA A 300 -2.19 4.78 9.50
CA ALA A 300 -2.58 3.84 10.55
C ALA A 300 -3.17 4.65 11.70
N VAL A 301 -4.48 4.55 11.90
CA VAL A 301 -5.22 5.33 12.90
C VAL A 301 -5.90 4.41 13.91
N PRO A 302 -6.14 4.84 15.15
CA PRO A 302 -6.96 4.07 16.07
C PRO A 302 -8.38 3.93 15.53
N SER A 303 -9.00 2.76 15.67
CA SER A 303 -10.32 2.49 15.06
C SER A 303 -11.43 3.43 15.56
N SER A 304 -11.27 4.03 16.74
CA SER A 304 -12.17 5.06 17.29
C SER A 304 -12.21 6.35 16.47
N PHE A 305 -11.19 6.63 15.66
CA PHE A 305 -11.07 7.84 14.84
C PHE A 305 -11.38 7.63 13.36
N CYS A 306 -11.72 6.40 12.96
CA CYS A 306 -11.90 6.04 11.55
C CYS A 306 -12.94 6.94 10.84
N SER A 307 -14.03 7.30 11.53
CA SER A 307 -15.10 8.17 10.99
C SER A 307 -14.64 9.58 10.58
N ASP A 308 -13.56 10.08 11.15
CA ASP A 308 -13.06 11.44 10.89
C ASP A 308 -12.19 11.52 9.63
N TYR A 309 -11.72 10.38 9.14
CA TYR A 309 -10.84 10.27 7.97
C TYR A 309 -11.60 9.97 6.66
N PHE A 310 -12.91 9.72 6.70
CA PHE A 310 -13.73 9.56 5.50
C PHE A 310 -14.26 10.91 4.97
N ASP A 311 -14.24 11.05 3.65
CA ASP A 311 -14.86 12.16 2.93
C ASP A 311 -16.35 12.32 3.37
N PRO A 312 -16.86 13.54 3.59
CA PRO A 312 -18.28 13.77 3.86
C PRO A 312 -19.26 13.12 2.88
N GLN A 313 -18.86 12.76 1.65
CA GLN A 313 -19.70 11.98 0.73
C GLN A 313 -19.86 10.50 1.15
N LEU A 314 -18.84 9.89 1.77
CA LEU A 314 -18.89 8.54 2.35
C LEU A 314 -19.58 8.53 3.73
N LYS A 315 -19.62 9.67 4.44
CA LYS A 315 -20.35 9.80 5.73
C LYS A 315 -21.85 9.46 5.61
N LYS A 316 -22.46 9.61 4.43
CA LYS A 316 -23.87 9.22 4.21
C LYS A 316 -24.10 7.72 4.24
N SER A 317 -23.12 6.90 3.86
CA SER A 317 -23.19 5.44 4.01
C SER A 317 -22.74 4.99 5.42
N PHE A 318 -21.78 5.71 6.03
CA PHE A 318 -21.25 5.38 7.35
C PHE A 318 -22.17 5.69 8.54
N ASN A 319 -23.01 6.73 8.47
CA ASN A 319 -23.97 7.06 9.54
C ASN A 319 -25.07 6.00 9.74
N GLY A 320 -25.15 4.97 8.89
CA GLY A 320 -26.02 3.81 9.09
C GLY A 320 -25.36 2.63 9.84
N ILE A 321 -24.03 2.61 9.99
CA ILE A 321 -23.28 1.38 10.33
C ILE A 321 -22.52 1.48 11.67
N VAL A 322 -22.21 2.69 12.16
CA VAL A 322 -21.69 2.84 13.53
C VAL A 322 -22.84 3.01 14.53
N LYS A 323 -23.48 1.90 14.91
CA LYS A 323 -24.14 1.87 16.23
C LYS A 323 -23.05 1.98 17.29
N PRO A 324 -23.14 2.90 18.26
CA PRO A 324 -22.19 2.93 19.37
C PRO A 324 -22.39 1.64 20.18
N MET A 325 -21.45 0.70 20.04
CA MET A 325 -21.36 -0.53 20.84
C MET A 325 -20.91 -0.23 22.29
N VAL A 326 -21.36 0.89 22.85
CA VAL A 326 -21.07 1.37 24.21
C VAL A 326 -22.36 1.70 24.98
N PHE A 327 -23.51 1.90 24.31
CA PHE A 327 -24.79 2.12 24.99
C PHE A 327 -25.61 0.84 25.25
N GLY A 328 -25.41 -0.23 24.46
CA GLY A 328 -26.17 -1.48 24.62
C GLY A 328 -25.82 -2.25 25.90
N VAL A 329 -24.56 -2.21 26.33
CA VAL A 329 -24.11 -2.93 27.53
C VAL A 329 -24.53 -2.18 28.81
N MET A 330 -24.54 -0.84 28.80
CA MET A 330 -25.04 -0.03 29.92
C MET A 330 -26.57 -0.14 30.08
N ALA A 331 -27.31 -0.27 28.98
CA ALA A 331 -28.77 -0.46 29.03
C ALA A 331 -29.16 -1.85 29.57
N ALA A 332 -28.45 -2.91 29.17
CA ALA A 332 -28.70 -4.27 29.66
C ALA A 332 -28.40 -4.42 31.15
N ILE A 333 -27.33 -3.77 31.65
CA ILE A 333 -26.99 -3.78 33.08
C ILE A 333 -28.01 -2.96 33.91
N SER A 334 -28.60 -1.90 33.33
CA SER A 334 -29.63 -1.08 34.01
C SER A 334 -30.98 -1.80 34.14
N GLU A 335 -31.36 -2.63 33.17
CA GLU A 335 -32.61 -3.42 33.23
C GLU A 335 -32.48 -4.63 34.18
N GLU A 336 -31.32 -5.30 34.22
CA GLU A 336 -31.09 -6.39 35.18
C GLU A 336 -31.11 -5.90 36.64
N ILE A 337 -30.51 -4.73 36.93
CA ILE A 337 -30.51 -4.15 38.29
C ILE A 337 -31.92 -3.69 38.71
N SER A 338 -32.74 -3.22 37.76
CA SER A 338 -34.12 -2.79 38.06
C SER A 338 -35.06 -3.98 38.30
N SER A 339 -34.76 -5.16 37.75
CA SER A 339 -35.54 -6.39 37.99
C SER A 339 -35.24 -7.04 39.34
N PHE A 340 -34.06 -6.77 39.92
CA PHE A 340 -33.63 -7.34 41.20
C PHE A 340 -34.10 -6.52 42.43
N LEU A 341 -34.68 -5.34 42.21
CA LEU A 341 -35.15 -4.41 43.26
C LEU A 341 -36.68 -4.23 43.29
N ARG A 342 -37.46 -5.18 42.76
CA ARG A 342 -38.92 -5.21 42.91
C ARG A 342 -39.42 -6.43 43.65
#